data_AF-A0A453GKW9-F1
#
_entry.id   AF-A0A453GKW9-F1
#
_cell.length_a   1.000
_cell.length_b   1.000
_cell.length_c   1.000
_cell.angle_alpha   90.00
_cell.angle_beta   90.00
_cell.angle_gamma   90.00
#
_symmetry.space_group_name_H-M   'P 1'
#
loop_
_entity.id
_entity.type
_entity.pdbx_description
1 polymer ?
#
loop_
_entity_poly.entity_id
_entity_poly.type
_entity_poly.pdbx_seq_one_letter_code
_entity_poly.pdbx_strand_id
1 'polypeptide(L)'
;GVIIVCSSSLCRDLGNAGLSGALVPGLGRMVNLQYLELFGNNISGPIPATLGNLTRLVSLDLYDNRLTGAIPASLGNIETLRFLRLHGNKLAGGIPASLGRLKKLQALELQENMLSGTVPREVLSLVLVGDLTELNVAKNSLAGTVKSSKPRGRDAYICDLQLLTD
;
A
#
# COMPACT_ATOMS: atom_id res chain seq x y z
N GLY A 1 23.94 5.22 -9.24
CA GLY A 1 22.58 5.08 -8.68
C GLY A 1 21.74 6.18 -9.26
N VAL A 2 20.68 5.84 -9.99
CA VAL A 2 19.74 6.83 -10.51
C VAL A 2 18.90 7.31 -9.32
N ILE A 3 18.88 8.62 -9.09
CA ILE A 3 18.05 9.24 -8.07
C ILE A 3 16.74 9.62 -8.75
N ILE A 4 15.63 9.07 -8.27
CA ILE A 4 14.31 9.46 -8.80
C ILE A 4 13.95 10.80 -8.19
N VAL A 5 14.25 11.88 -8.91
CA VAL A 5 13.75 13.23 -8.64
C VAL A 5 12.60 13.47 -9.58
N CYS A 6 11.47 13.85 -9.02
CA CYS A 6 10.20 13.80 -9.73
C CYS A 6 9.47 15.14 -9.50
N SER A 7 8.84 15.69 -10.54
CA SER A 7 8.05 16.94 -10.47
C SER A 7 6.56 16.63 -10.55
N SER A 8 5.70 17.56 -10.12
CA SER A 8 4.26 17.31 -9.87
C SER A 8 3.46 16.77 -11.07
N SER A 9 3.94 16.94 -12.31
CA SER A 9 3.33 16.40 -13.53
C SER A 9 4.05 15.17 -14.11
N LEU A 10 5.30 14.87 -13.70
CA LEU A 10 6.14 13.85 -14.33
C LEU A 10 6.04 12.46 -13.66
N CYS A 11 5.54 12.37 -12.43
CA CYS A 11 5.50 11.09 -11.68
C CYS A 11 4.25 10.25 -11.90
N ARG A 12 3.40 10.66 -12.83
CA ARG A 12 2.13 9.98 -13.08
C ARG A 12 2.29 8.70 -13.89
N ASP A 13 3.35 8.54 -14.66
CA ASP A 13 3.49 7.38 -15.56
C ASP A 13 4.96 7.02 -15.75
N LEU A 14 5.60 6.63 -14.64
CA LEU A 14 6.97 6.11 -14.65
C LEU A 14 6.97 4.59 -14.48
N GLY A 15 5.82 3.94 -14.70
CA GLY A 15 5.70 2.49 -14.66
C GLY A 15 6.53 1.84 -15.77
N ASN A 16 7.22 0.73 -15.46
CA ASN A 16 8.01 -0.02 -16.44
C ASN A 16 9.10 0.79 -17.17
N ALA A 17 9.60 1.88 -16.58
CA ALA A 17 10.59 2.77 -17.18
C ALA A 17 12.05 2.32 -16.95
N GLY A 18 12.26 1.13 -16.38
CA GLY A 18 13.60 0.61 -16.06
C GLY A 18 14.31 1.39 -14.94
N LEU A 19 13.55 2.12 -14.12
CA LEU A 19 14.12 2.91 -13.02
C LEU A 19 14.76 2.00 -11.98
N SER A 20 15.82 2.50 -11.35
CA SER A 20 16.55 1.80 -10.29
C SER A 20 17.02 2.79 -9.23
N GLY A 21 17.57 2.28 -8.12
CA GLY A 21 17.95 3.10 -6.97
C GLY A 21 16.84 3.16 -5.92
N ALA A 22 16.96 4.07 -4.97
CA ALA A 22 16.03 4.19 -3.84
C ALA A 22 15.09 5.38 -3.98
N LEU A 23 13.90 5.26 -3.39
CA LEU A 23 13.01 6.40 -3.17
C LEU A 23 13.67 7.39 -2.21
N VAL A 24 13.74 8.66 -2.59
CA VAL A 24 14.35 9.69 -1.75
C VAL A 24 13.34 10.35 -0.83
N PRO A 25 13.71 10.70 0.42
CA PRO A 25 12.81 11.41 1.33
C PRO A 25 12.27 12.74 0.78
N GLY A 26 13.00 13.37 -0.16
CA GLY A 26 12.59 14.61 -0.83
C GLY A 26 11.28 14.51 -1.60
N LEU A 27 10.84 13.31 -2.01
CA LEU A 27 9.53 13.09 -2.64
C LEU A 27 8.38 13.57 -1.74
N GLY A 28 8.54 13.48 -0.42
CA GLY A 28 7.56 13.97 0.56
C GLY A 28 7.34 15.50 0.55
N ARG A 29 8.10 16.27 -0.22
CA ARG A 29 7.91 17.73 -0.38
C ARG A 29 6.89 18.06 -1.49
N MET A 30 6.49 17.07 -2.29
CA MET A 30 5.58 17.24 -3.42
C MET A 30 4.11 17.27 -2.96
N VAL A 31 3.75 18.15 -2.02
CA VAL A 31 2.45 18.14 -1.29
C VAL A 31 1.20 18.28 -2.16
N ASN A 32 1.35 18.62 -3.44
CA ASN A 32 0.27 18.71 -4.43
C ASN A 32 0.12 17.44 -5.28
N LEU A 33 0.99 16.45 -5.10
CA LEU A 33 0.97 15.21 -5.87
C LEU A 33 -0.29 14.41 -5.53
N GLN A 34 -1.00 13.98 -6.57
CA GLN A 34 -2.20 13.15 -6.46
C GLN A 34 -1.95 11.69 -6.87
N TYR A 35 -0.96 11.44 -7.71
CA TYR A 35 -0.65 10.11 -8.23
C TYR A 35 0.87 9.94 -8.22
N LEU A 36 1.33 8.86 -7.60
CA LEU A 36 2.73 8.43 -7.64
C LEU A 36 2.79 7.01 -8.18
N GLU A 37 3.07 6.89 -9.48
CA GLU A 37 3.01 5.63 -10.20
C GLU A 37 4.42 5.22 -10.65
N LEU A 38 5.02 4.29 -9.89
CA LEU A 38 6.40 3.82 -10.07
C LEU A 38 6.46 2.29 -10.18
N PHE A 39 5.34 1.65 -10.50
CA PHE A 39 5.22 0.21 -10.55
C PHE A 39 6.11 -0.45 -11.62
N GLY A 40 6.46 -1.73 -11.46
CA GLY A 40 7.18 -2.49 -12.48
C GLY A 40 8.59 -1.97 -12.77
N ASN A 41 9.30 -1.51 -11.74
CA ASN A 41 10.67 -0.99 -11.85
C ASN A 41 11.66 -1.83 -11.01
N ASN A 42 12.93 -1.42 -10.98
CA ASN A 42 13.98 -2.00 -10.16
C ASN A 42 14.30 -1.13 -8.92
N ILE A 43 13.31 -0.39 -8.39
CA ILE A 43 13.49 0.48 -7.23
C ILE A 43 13.69 -0.38 -5.99
N SER A 44 14.67 -0.04 -5.16
CA SER A 44 15.08 -0.80 -3.98
C SER A 44 15.17 0.08 -2.73
N GLY A 45 15.46 -0.54 -1.58
CA GLY A 45 15.53 0.16 -0.30
C GLY A 45 14.15 0.44 0.30
N PRO A 46 14.07 1.19 1.40
CA PRO A 46 12.83 1.41 2.12
C PRO A 46 11.91 2.45 1.48
N ILE A 47 10.61 2.33 1.78
CA ILE A 47 9.64 3.39 1.52
C ILE A 47 9.92 4.52 2.53
N PRO A 48 10.22 5.76 2.09
CA PRO A 48 10.49 6.87 3.01
C PRO A 48 9.23 7.26 3.79
N ALA A 49 9.36 7.40 5.12
CA ALA A 49 8.25 7.85 5.96
C ALA A 49 7.72 9.25 5.57
N THR A 50 8.53 10.07 4.90
CA THR A 50 8.12 11.39 4.40
C THR A 50 7.05 11.33 3.31
N LEU A 51 6.79 10.18 2.68
CA LEU A 51 5.65 10.02 1.76
C LEU A 51 4.31 10.26 2.48
N GLY A 52 4.25 10.06 3.80
CA GLY A 52 3.07 10.41 4.61
C GLY A 52 2.71 11.90 4.60
N ASN A 53 3.59 12.78 4.12
CA ASN A 53 3.31 14.22 3.98
C ASN A 53 2.49 14.54 2.73
N LEU A 54 2.31 13.59 1.81
CA LEU A 54 1.59 13.78 0.55
C LEU A 54 0.07 13.69 0.76
N THR A 55 -0.50 14.55 1.60
CA THR A 55 -1.90 14.45 2.07
C THR A 55 -2.97 14.64 0.98
N ARG A 56 -2.56 14.99 -0.26
CA ARG A 56 -3.43 15.04 -1.45
C ARG A 56 -3.33 13.81 -2.35
N LEU A 57 -2.50 12.83 -1.98
CA LEU A 57 -2.23 11.65 -2.80
C LEU A 57 -3.46 10.71 -2.82
N VAL A 58 -3.91 10.40 -4.02
CA VAL A 58 -5.05 9.51 -4.32
C VAL A 58 -4.56 8.11 -4.65
N SER A 59 -3.45 7.97 -5.37
CA SER A 59 -2.86 6.68 -5.74
C SER A 59 -1.38 6.61 -5.39
N LEU A 60 -0.98 5.55 -4.69
CA LEU A 60 0.42 5.20 -4.42
C LEU A 60 0.70 3.80 -4.95
N ASP A 61 1.37 3.74 -6.10
CA ASP A 61 1.60 2.51 -6.85
C ASP A 61 3.09 2.21 -6.95
N LEU A 62 3.54 1.34 -6.06
CA LEU A 62 4.93 0.93 -5.91
C LEU A 62 5.12 -0.57 -6.15
N TYR A 63 4.10 -1.24 -6.66
CA TYR A 63 4.11 -2.69 -6.86
C TYR A 63 5.15 -3.14 -7.90
N ASP A 64 5.49 -4.42 -7.89
CA ASP A 64 6.49 -5.03 -8.79
C ASP A 64 7.83 -4.26 -8.79
N ASN A 65 8.41 -4.14 -7.60
CA ASN A 65 9.70 -3.50 -7.38
C ASN A 65 10.56 -4.36 -6.43
N ARG A 66 11.66 -3.80 -5.91
CA ARG A 66 12.58 -4.47 -4.98
C ARG A 66 12.62 -3.75 -3.63
N LEU A 67 11.54 -3.08 -3.24
CA LEU A 67 11.46 -2.31 -2.00
C LEU A 67 11.55 -3.25 -0.80
N THR A 68 12.25 -2.80 0.24
CA THR A 68 12.56 -3.58 1.46
C THR A 68 12.13 -2.83 2.72
N GLY A 69 12.25 -3.46 3.88
CA GLY A 69 11.92 -2.82 5.16
C GLY A 69 10.41 -2.75 5.41
N ALA A 70 10.01 -1.96 6.41
CA ALA A 70 8.62 -1.88 6.86
C ALA A 70 7.78 -0.90 6.05
N ILE A 71 6.47 -1.15 6.00
CA ILE A 71 5.48 -0.16 5.55
C ILE A 71 5.48 0.99 6.58
N PRO A 72 5.75 2.25 6.19
CA PRO A 72 5.77 3.35 7.14
C PRO A 72 4.38 3.63 7.70
N ALA A 73 4.26 3.73 9.03
CA ALA A 73 2.99 4.07 9.68
C ALA A 73 2.45 5.46 9.25
N SER A 74 3.33 6.35 8.80
CA SER A 74 2.97 7.68 8.29
C SER A 74 2.12 7.65 7.02
N LEU A 75 2.09 6.54 6.27
CA LEU A 75 1.16 6.39 5.14
C LEU A 75 -0.31 6.48 5.60
N GLY A 76 -0.61 6.17 6.86
CA GLY A 76 -1.93 6.38 7.46
C GLY A 76 -2.37 7.84 7.59
N ASN A 77 -1.49 8.82 7.32
CA ASN A 77 -1.83 10.24 7.31
C ASN A 77 -2.45 10.70 5.98
N ILE A 78 -2.39 9.88 4.93
CA ILE A 78 -2.85 10.22 3.58
C ILE A 78 -4.35 9.87 3.47
N GLU A 79 -5.22 10.53 4.22
CA GLU A 79 -6.66 10.19 4.30
C GLU A 79 -7.42 10.38 2.97
N THR A 80 -6.76 10.94 1.94
CA THR A 80 -7.26 11.05 0.56
C THR A 80 -6.99 9.83 -0.30
N LEU A 81 -6.15 8.88 0.16
CA LEU A 81 -5.69 7.74 -0.60
C LEU A 81 -6.84 6.77 -0.90
N ARG A 82 -6.93 6.34 -2.16
CA ARG A 82 -7.88 5.35 -2.68
C ARG A 82 -7.21 4.05 -3.05
N PHE A 83 -5.98 4.11 -3.56
CA PHE A 83 -5.23 2.94 -3.98
C PHE A 83 -3.86 2.94 -3.29
N LEU A 84 -3.61 1.87 -2.53
CA LEU A 84 -2.31 1.57 -1.96
C LEU A 84 -1.85 0.20 -2.46
N ARG A 85 -1.02 0.20 -3.51
CA ARG A 85 -0.56 -1.01 -4.18
C ARG A 85 0.95 -1.18 -3.97
N LEU A 86 1.30 -2.10 -3.07
CA LEU A 86 2.68 -2.40 -2.65
C LEU A 86 3.06 -3.86 -2.94
N HIS A 87 2.21 -4.61 -3.63
CA HIS A 87 2.43 -6.03 -3.91
C HIS A 87 3.68 -6.30 -4.76
N GLY A 88 4.18 -7.54 -4.77
CA GLY A 88 5.35 -7.90 -5.59
C GLY A 88 6.63 -7.18 -5.17
N ASN A 89 6.87 -7.07 -3.86
CA ASN A 89 8.05 -6.42 -3.29
C ASN A 89 8.71 -7.32 -2.23
N LYS A 90 9.68 -6.78 -1.49
CA LYS A 90 10.40 -7.44 -0.39
C LYS A 90 10.13 -6.73 0.94
N LEU A 91 8.94 -6.15 1.12
CA LEU A 91 8.55 -5.48 2.36
C LEU A 91 8.38 -6.51 3.48
N ALA A 92 8.76 -6.14 4.70
CA ALA A 92 8.76 -7.01 5.86
C ALA A 92 8.19 -6.31 7.11
N GLY A 93 7.99 -7.05 8.19
CA GLY A 93 7.36 -6.53 9.41
C GLY A 93 5.83 -6.50 9.32
N GLY A 94 5.19 -5.85 10.30
CA GLY A 94 3.74 -5.81 10.43
C GLY A 94 3.06 -4.77 9.53
N ILE A 95 1.78 -5.01 9.23
CA ILE A 95 0.90 -4.01 8.61
C ILE A 95 0.62 -2.93 9.67
N PRO A 96 0.89 -1.64 9.43
CA PRO A 96 0.63 -0.60 10.42
C PRO A 96 -0.88 -0.40 10.68
N ALA A 97 -1.29 -0.40 11.94
CA ALA A 97 -2.68 -0.14 12.34
C ALA A 97 -3.18 1.26 11.88
N SER A 98 -2.26 2.21 11.69
CA SER A 98 -2.56 3.55 11.17
C SER A 98 -3.19 3.53 9.77
N LEU A 99 -2.99 2.47 8.97
CA LEU A 99 -3.68 2.32 7.69
C LEU A 99 -5.21 2.23 7.86
N GLY A 100 -5.72 1.85 9.04
CA GLY A 100 -7.15 1.88 9.36
C GLY A 100 -7.78 3.27 9.40
N ARG A 101 -6.99 4.35 9.30
CA ARG A 101 -7.45 5.73 9.15
C ARG A 101 -7.89 6.07 7.73
N LEU A 102 -7.49 5.27 6.74
CA LEU A 102 -7.72 5.54 5.32
C LEU A 102 -9.15 5.17 4.90
N LYS A 103 -10.14 5.95 5.36
CA LYS A 103 -11.57 5.63 5.14
C LYS A 103 -12.02 5.66 3.68
N LYS A 104 -11.27 6.36 2.81
CA LYS A 104 -11.49 6.42 1.35
C LYS A 104 -10.75 5.34 0.57
N LEU A 105 -10.01 4.46 1.26
CA LEU A 105 -9.22 3.43 0.60
C LEU A 105 -10.15 2.39 -0.04
N GLN A 106 -9.96 2.16 -1.33
CA GLN A 106 -10.76 1.24 -2.13
C GLN A 106 -10.01 -0.08 -2.36
N ALA A 107 -8.69 0.01 -2.56
CA ALA A 107 -7.82 -1.16 -2.71
C ALA A 107 -6.58 -1.05 -1.81
N LEU A 108 -6.37 -2.10 -1.02
CA LEU A 108 -5.14 -2.37 -0.27
C LEU A 108 -4.53 -3.69 -0.74
N GLU A 109 -3.50 -3.58 -1.57
CA GLU A 109 -2.83 -4.72 -2.18
C GLU A 109 -1.40 -4.85 -1.67
N LEU A 110 -1.19 -5.84 -0.81
CA LEU A 110 0.06 -6.12 -0.10
C LEU A 110 0.59 -7.53 -0.39
N GLN A 111 -0.07 -8.28 -1.28
CA GLN A 111 0.30 -9.65 -1.59
C GLN A 111 1.73 -9.76 -2.12
N GLU A 112 2.33 -10.95 -2.02
CA GLU A 112 3.69 -11.20 -2.56
C GLU A 112 4.74 -10.27 -1.94
N ASN A 113 4.82 -10.31 -0.61
CA ASN A 113 5.81 -9.64 0.22
C ASN A 113 6.27 -10.60 1.35
N MET A 114 7.05 -10.10 2.31
CA MET A 114 7.51 -10.83 3.49
C MET A 114 6.89 -10.27 4.78
N LEU A 115 5.66 -9.73 4.71
CA LEU A 115 4.98 -9.16 5.87
C LEU A 115 4.65 -10.26 6.88
N SER A 116 4.73 -9.94 8.17
CA SER A 116 4.54 -10.87 9.28
C SER A 116 3.66 -10.27 10.38
N GLY A 117 3.32 -11.07 11.39
CA GLY A 117 2.34 -10.67 12.41
C GLY A 117 0.91 -10.89 11.94
N THR A 118 -0.03 -10.04 12.35
CA THR A 118 -1.46 -10.16 12.00
C THR A 118 -1.94 -8.95 11.20
N VAL A 119 -3.10 -9.07 10.56
CA VAL A 119 -3.80 -7.90 10.00
C VAL A 119 -4.43 -7.12 11.17
N PRO A 120 -4.10 -5.83 11.38
CA PRO A 120 -4.67 -5.06 12.47
C PRO A 120 -6.19 -4.95 12.34
N ARG A 121 -6.90 -5.00 13.46
CA ARG A 121 -8.37 -4.81 13.51
C ARG A 121 -8.81 -3.47 12.91
N GLU A 122 -7.97 -2.45 13.01
CA GLU A 122 -8.21 -1.13 12.45
C GLU A 122 -8.26 -1.19 10.91
N VAL A 123 -7.41 -2.01 10.29
CA VAL A 123 -7.43 -2.25 8.84
C VAL A 123 -8.62 -3.10 8.45
N LEU A 124 -8.92 -4.16 9.21
CA LEU A 124 -10.10 -5.01 8.97
C LEU A 124 -11.42 -4.21 9.07
N SER A 125 -11.48 -3.23 9.98
CA SER A 125 -12.65 -2.37 10.14
C SER A 125 -12.98 -1.56 8.88
N LEU A 126 -12.03 -1.32 7.98
CA LEU A 126 -12.26 -0.57 6.75
C LEU A 126 -13.27 -1.24 5.82
N VAL A 127 -13.44 -2.56 5.89
CA VAL A 127 -14.48 -3.30 5.15
C VAL A 127 -15.89 -2.92 5.64
N LEU A 128 -16.01 -2.48 6.90
CA LEU A 128 -17.28 -2.13 7.53
C LEU A 128 -17.54 -0.62 7.54
N VAL A 129 -16.50 0.19 7.76
CA VAL A 129 -16.63 1.64 8.02
C VAL A 129 -15.98 2.54 6.96
N GLY A 130 -15.46 1.96 5.88
CA GLY A 130 -14.81 2.69 4.79
C GLY A 130 -15.23 2.19 3.42
N ASP A 131 -14.52 2.68 2.40
CA ASP A 131 -14.79 2.36 0.99
C ASP A 131 -14.05 1.10 0.49
N LEU A 132 -13.49 0.28 1.39
CA LEU A 132 -12.56 -0.79 1.03
C LEU A 132 -13.28 -1.94 0.35
N THR A 133 -13.04 -2.10 -0.95
CA THR A 133 -13.61 -3.17 -1.77
C THR A 133 -12.62 -4.30 -2.04
N GLU A 134 -11.32 -4.02 -1.93
CA GLU A 134 -10.27 -4.98 -2.21
C GLU A 134 -9.20 -4.95 -1.11
N LEU A 135 -9.07 -6.08 -0.40
CA LEU A 135 -8.00 -6.32 0.56
C LEU A 135 -7.29 -7.62 0.17
N ASN A 136 -6.04 -7.49 -0.28
CA ASN A 136 -5.24 -8.64 -0.65
C ASN A 136 -3.92 -8.65 0.11
N VAL A 137 -3.77 -9.65 0.98
CA VAL A 137 -2.58 -9.86 1.82
C VAL A 137 -1.97 -11.25 1.59
N ALA A 138 -2.42 -11.95 0.54
CA ALA A 138 -1.99 -13.31 0.23
C ALA A 138 -0.47 -13.40 0.01
N LYS A 139 0.11 -14.60 0.13
CA LYS A 139 1.55 -14.83 -0.12
C LYS A 139 2.44 -13.87 0.71
N ASN A 140 2.11 -13.76 2.00
CA ASN A 140 2.94 -13.16 3.06
C ASN A 140 3.13 -14.19 4.19
N SER A 141 3.82 -13.83 5.26
CA SER A 141 4.03 -14.64 6.47
C SER A 141 3.09 -14.23 7.63
N LEU A 142 1.86 -13.82 7.31
CA LEU A 142 0.88 -13.35 8.30
C LEU A 142 0.22 -14.53 9.04
N ALA A 143 0.13 -14.41 10.36
CA ALA A 143 -0.61 -15.31 11.24
C ALA A 143 -2.11 -15.00 11.24
N GLY A 144 -2.95 -16.02 11.48
CA GLY A 144 -4.41 -15.88 11.60
C GLY A 144 -5.10 -15.49 10.29
N THR A 145 -4.68 -16.09 9.18
CA THR A 145 -5.00 -15.60 7.83
C THR A 145 -6.51 -15.49 7.56
N VAL A 146 -6.96 -14.26 7.32
CA VAL A 146 -8.13 -13.99 6.48
C VAL A 146 -7.81 -14.62 5.13
N LYS A 147 -8.51 -15.69 4.75
CA LYS A 147 -8.37 -16.25 3.41
C LYS A 147 -8.79 -15.14 2.45
N SER A 148 -7.87 -14.68 1.61
CA SER A 148 -8.20 -13.72 0.56
C SER A 148 -9.25 -14.37 -0.34
N SER A 149 -10.50 -13.93 -0.25
CA SER A 149 -11.52 -14.35 -1.20
C SER A 149 -11.35 -13.51 -2.46
N LYS A 150 -11.20 -14.19 -3.59
CA LYS A 150 -11.29 -13.55 -4.91
C LYS A 150 -12.74 -13.06 -5.06
N PRO A 151 -13.01 -11.81 -5.46
CA PRO A 151 -14.39 -11.38 -5.63
C PRO A 151 -15.03 -12.20 -6.76
N ARG A 152 -16.12 -12.91 -6.45
CA ARG A 152 -17.09 -13.37 -7.44
C ARG A 152 -18.40 -12.61 -7.22
N GLY A 153 -18.63 -11.60 -8.05
CA GLY A 153 -19.91 -10.89 -8.14
C GLY A 153 -20.17 -9.86 -7.03
N ARG A 154 -21.25 -9.10 -7.21
CA ARG A 154 -21.65 -7.97 -6.36
C ARG A 154 -22.28 -8.37 -5.01
N ASP A 155 -22.46 -9.67 -4.75
CA ASP A 155 -23.23 -10.15 -3.59
C ASP A 155 -22.44 -11.03 -2.60
N ALA A 156 -21.09 -11.07 -2.68
CA ALA A 156 -20.26 -11.97 -1.86
C ALA A 156 -19.56 -11.29 -0.66
N TYR A 157 -20.03 -10.11 -0.22
CA TYR A 157 -19.29 -9.22 0.69
C TYR A 157 -19.19 -9.68 2.16
N ILE A 158 -19.78 -10.82 2.58
CA ILE A 158 -19.95 -11.15 4.01
C ILE A 158 -19.36 -12.50 4.48
N CYS A 159 -18.84 -13.38 3.61
CA CYS A 159 -18.62 -14.78 4.04
C CYS A 159 -17.26 -15.20 4.62
N ASP A 160 -16.30 -14.32 4.92
CA ASP A 160 -15.03 -14.74 5.58
C ASP A 160 -14.60 -13.90 6.79
N LEU A 161 -15.49 -13.04 7.32
CA LEU A 161 -15.23 -12.29 8.58
C LEU A 161 -15.69 -13.01 9.86
N GLN A 162 -16.38 -14.15 9.76
CA GLN A 162 -16.90 -14.89 10.92
C GLN A 162 -15.86 -15.71 11.69
N LEU A 163 -14.59 -15.70 11.28
CA LEU A 163 -13.50 -16.38 12.00
C LEU A 163 -12.64 -15.45 12.86
N LEU A 164 -13.08 -14.20 13.09
CA LEU A 164 -12.31 -13.17 13.82
C LEU A 164 -12.93 -12.75 15.15
N THR A 165 -13.99 -13.44 15.61
CA THR A 165 -14.52 -13.28 16.97
C THR A 165 -14.57 -14.64 17.64
N ASP A 166 -13.44 -15.03 18.23
CA ASP A 166 -13.36 -15.78 19.48
C ASP A 166 -12.12 -15.29 20.25
#